data_AF-A0A8C6I263-F1
#
_entry.id   AF-A0A8C6I263-F1
#
_cell.length_a   1.000
_cell.length_b   1.000
_cell.length_c   1.000
_cell.angle_alpha   90.00
_cell.angle_beta   90.00
_cell.angle_gamma   90.00
#
_symmetry.space_group_name_H-M   'P 1'
#
loop_
_entity.id
_entity.type
_entity.pdbx_description
1 polymer ?
#
loop_
_entity_poly.entity_id
_entity_poly.type
_entity_poly.pdbx_seq_one_letter_code
_entity_poly.pdbx_strand_id
1 'polypeptide(L)'
;MDDHNLEEFRRHWQEELAQSQALRRRRRLEAGERRSPRRPEAGARGEPASGYLGLAQGLLEGAGRPPAPRPGRGGDRKDASSRSRSPPDRDATEPEPLVDQLIRDLNELDDVPFFDVRLPYELAINIFQYLNRRELGLCAQVSKTWKVIAEDEVLWYRLCRQEGHLPHSRFSDYTCWKLILQECLAKEHTLRANWKNRKGAVSELEHVPDAILCDVRSHDGVVIAGYTSGDVRVWDTRTWDYVAPFLESESEEEDPGMQPYVSFVRINNSLAVAAYEDGILNIWDLRTGRFPIFRFEHDARIQALALSQEKPIVATASAFDVVMLYPNEEGHWHVASEFEVQKLVDYLEIVPNTGRYPVAIATAGDLVYLLKADDSARTLHYVYGQPATCLDVSASQVAFGVKSLGWVYEGNKILVYSLEAERCLSKLGNALGDFTCVNIRDSPPNLMVSGNMDRRVRIHDLRSDKIALSLSAHQLGVSAVQMDDWKVVSGGEEGLVSVWDYRMNQKLWEVHSRHPVRYLSFNSHSLITANVPYEKVLRNSDLDNFACHRRHRGLIHAYEFAVDQLAFQSPLPVCRLPRDIMAGYSYDLALSFPHDSI
;
A
#
# COMPACT_ATOMS: atom_id res chain seq x y z
N MET A 1 -36.60 5.26 40.25
CA MET A 1 -35.83 4.00 40.39
C MET A 1 -34.42 4.46 40.62
N ASP A 2 -34.02 4.38 41.88
CA ASP A 2 -33.04 5.30 42.44
C ASP A 2 -31.63 4.76 42.24
N ASP A 3 -30.69 5.63 41.85
CA ASP A 3 -29.29 5.28 41.54
C ASP A 3 -28.59 4.49 42.65
N HIS A 4 -29.07 4.60 43.89
CA HIS A 4 -28.58 3.86 45.04
C HIS A 4 -28.76 2.33 44.91
N ASN A 5 -29.87 1.87 44.31
CA ASN A 5 -30.12 0.44 44.11
C ASN A 5 -29.20 -0.17 43.04
N LEU A 6 -28.74 0.64 42.07
CA LEU A 6 -27.82 0.20 41.01
C LEU A 6 -26.39 0.04 41.54
N GLU A 7 -25.96 0.89 42.47
CA GLU A 7 -24.65 0.79 43.11
C GLU A 7 -24.57 -0.41 44.07
N GLU A 8 -25.63 -0.67 44.85
CA GLU A 8 -25.72 -1.85 45.70
C GLU A 8 -25.71 -3.15 44.88
N PHE A 9 -26.44 -3.17 43.76
CA PHE A 9 -26.43 -4.31 42.84
C PHE A 9 -25.04 -4.55 42.23
N ARG A 10 -24.34 -3.48 41.82
CA ARG A 10 -22.97 -3.59 41.29
C ARG A 10 -21.98 -4.10 42.33
N ARG A 11 -22.12 -3.68 43.60
CA ARG A 11 -21.26 -4.13 44.69
C ARG A 11 -21.49 -5.60 45.01
N HIS A 12 -22.74 -6.03 45.10
CA HIS A 12 -23.11 -7.44 45.31
C HIS A 12 -22.56 -8.34 44.18
N TRP A 13 -22.70 -7.90 42.92
CA TRP A 13 -22.21 -8.65 41.77
C TRP A 13 -20.68 -8.76 41.73
N GLN A 14 -19.96 -7.72 42.16
CA GLN A 14 -18.50 -7.76 42.27
C GLN A 14 -18.02 -8.68 43.39
N GLU A 15 -18.74 -8.74 44.51
CA GLU A 15 -18.46 -9.66 45.63
C GLU A 15 -18.67 -11.13 45.21
N GLU A 16 -19.73 -11.44 44.45
CA GLU A 16 -19.97 -12.79 43.92
C GLU A 16 -18.89 -13.23 42.91
N LEU A 17 -18.46 -12.33 42.03
CA LEU A 17 -17.36 -12.59 41.09
C LEU A 17 -16.05 -12.87 41.82
N ALA A 18 -15.74 -12.11 42.88
CA ALA A 18 -14.55 -12.33 43.70
C ALA A 18 -14.59 -13.68 44.44
N GLN A 19 -15.76 -14.06 44.99
CA GLN A 19 -15.95 -15.35 45.65
C GLN A 19 -15.80 -16.52 44.68
N SER A 20 -16.37 -16.43 43.47
CA SER A 20 -16.26 -17.45 42.42
C SER A 20 -14.82 -17.64 41.95
N GLN A 21 -14.06 -16.54 41.79
CA GLN A 21 -12.64 -16.57 41.43
C GLN A 21 -11.77 -17.15 42.55
N ALA A 22 -12.07 -16.84 43.82
CA ALA A 22 -11.38 -17.42 44.97
C ALA A 22 -11.60 -18.94 45.06
N LEU A 23 -12.83 -19.41 44.80
CA LEU A 23 -13.18 -20.83 44.80
C LEU A 23 -12.49 -21.60 43.67
N ARG A 24 -12.33 -20.98 42.48
CA ARG A 24 -11.53 -21.52 41.37
C ARG A 24 -10.04 -21.57 41.68
N ARG A 25 -9.48 -20.56 42.36
CA ARG A 25 -8.07 -20.58 42.80
C ARG A 25 -7.81 -21.67 43.84
N ARG A 26 -8.74 -21.88 44.78
CA ARG A 26 -8.65 -22.94 45.80
C ARG A 26 -8.67 -24.35 45.17
N ARG A 27 -9.57 -24.58 44.20
CA ARG A 27 -9.60 -25.85 43.42
C ARG A 27 -8.33 -26.09 42.59
N ARG A 28 -7.68 -25.03 42.08
CA ARG A 28 -6.39 -25.15 41.37
C ARG A 28 -5.21 -25.47 42.30
N LEU A 29 -5.21 -24.93 43.52
CA LEU A 29 -4.20 -25.23 44.53
C LEU A 29 -4.34 -26.67 45.05
N GLU A 30 -5.57 -27.12 45.31
CA GLU A 30 -5.86 -28.52 45.72
C GLU A 30 -5.54 -29.54 44.61
N ALA A 31 -5.67 -29.16 43.34
CA ALA A 31 -5.24 -29.98 42.20
C ALA A 31 -3.72 -30.01 42.00
N GLY A 32 -3.00 -28.99 42.46
CA GLY A 32 -1.53 -28.90 42.42
C GLY A 32 -0.84 -29.74 43.49
N GLU A 33 -1.43 -29.86 44.68
CA GLU A 33 -0.86 -30.61 45.82
C GLU A 33 -1.01 -32.14 45.70
N ARG A 34 -1.84 -32.66 44.77
CA ARG A 34 -2.05 -34.11 44.57
C ARG A 34 -1.08 -34.80 43.60
N ARG A 35 -0.02 -34.14 43.13
CA ARG A 35 1.00 -34.77 42.26
C ARG A 35 2.35 -34.89 42.97
N SER A 36 2.59 -36.04 43.60
CA SER A 36 3.93 -36.53 43.93
C SER A 36 4.36 -37.64 42.95
N PRO A 37 5.67 -37.82 42.69
CA PRO A 37 6.14 -38.60 41.55
C PRO A 37 6.28 -40.09 41.90
N ARG A 38 5.80 -40.99 41.04
CA ARG A 38 6.19 -42.40 41.08
C ARG A 38 6.64 -42.90 39.71
N ARG A 39 7.77 -43.62 39.74
CA ARG A 39 8.42 -44.37 38.66
C ARG A 39 7.67 -45.67 38.34
N PRO A 40 7.96 -46.33 37.20
CA PRO A 40 7.05 -47.25 36.52
C PRO A 40 7.27 -48.70 36.93
N GLU A 41 6.21 -49.52 36.86
CA GLU A 41 6.30 -50.96 36.58
C GLU A 41 4.93 -51.57 36.28
N ALA A 42 4.97 -52.79 35.73
CA ALA A 42 4.07 -53.36 34.73
C ALA A 42 2.80 -54.06 35.24
N GLY A 43 1.82 -54.13 34.33
CA GLY A 43 0.99 -55.32 34.05
C GLY A 43 -0.17 -55.66 35.01
N ALA A 44 -1.41 -55.45 34.55
CA ALA A 44 -2.52 -56.42 34.67
C ALA A 44 -3.77 -55.92 33.95
N ARG A 45 -4.48 -56.87 33.33
CA ARG A 45 -5.70 -56.72 32.53
C ARG A 45 -6.93 -56.37 33.38
N GLY A 46 -7.84 -55.59 32.78
CA GLY A 46 -9.24 -55.47 33.17
C GLY A 46 -10.05 -54.83 32.04
N GLU A 47 -10.92 -55.61 31.38
CA GLU A 47 -12.05 -55.13 30.58
C GLU A 47 -13.16 -54.55 31.50
N PRO A 48 -14.31 -54.03 31.02
CA PRO A 48 -14.74 -53.60 29.67
C PRO A 48 -15.41 -52.19 29.67
N ALA A 49 -15.68 -51.59 28.50
CA ALA A 49 -16.86 -50.73 28.31
C ALA A 49 -17.17 -50.52 26.82
N SER A 50 -18.32 -51.04 26.41
CA SER A 50 -18.95 -50.82 25.12
C SER A 50 -19.57 -49.42 25.01
N GLY A 51 -19.48 -48.80 23.84
CA GLY A 51 -20.40 -47.75 23.40
C GLY A 51 -19.90 -46.31 23.56
N TYR A 52 -20.00 -45.54 22.47
CA TYR A 52 -19.96 -44.08 22.24
C TYR A 52 -18.95 -43.18 23.01
N LEU A 53 -18.63 -43.43 24.27
CA LEU A 53 -17.64 -42.71 25.08
C LEU A 53 -16.20 -42.91 24.58
N GLY A 54 -15.86 -44.10 24.08
CA GLY A 54 -14.54 -44.36 23.48
C GLY A 54 -14.29 -43.58 22.17
N LEU A 55 -15.36 -43.19 21.48
CA LEU A 55 -15.32 -42.43 20.23
C LEU A 55 -15.08 -40.94 20.49
N ALA A 56 -15.62 -40.41 21.59
CA ALA A 56 -15.37 -39.04 22.03
C ALA A 56 -13.93 -38.84 22.56
N GLN A 57 -13.34 -39.88 23.15
CA GLN A 57 -11.99 -39.81 23.70
C GLN A 57 -10.91 -39.83 22.61
N GLY A 58 -11.13 -40.54 21.49
CA GLY A 58 -10.23 -40.54 20.34
C GLY A 58 -10.22 -39.24 19.52
N LEU A 59 -11.29 -38.43 19.59
CA LEU A 59 -11.37 -37.13 18.91
C LEU A 59 -10.68 -35.99 19.67
N LEU A 60 -10.43 -36.16 20.97
CA LEU A 60 -9.71 -35.20 21.82
C LEU A 60 -8.17 -35.36 21.75
N GLU A 61 -7.65 -36.47 21.23
CA GLU A 61 -6.21 -36.78 21.20
C GLU A 61 -5.52 -36.61 19.83
N GLY A 62 -6.19 -35.99 18.85
CA GLY A 62 -5.50 -35.40 17.69
C GLY A 62 -4.65 -36.37 16.86
N ALA A 63 -5.16 -37.57 16.55
CA ALA A 63 -4.52 -38.47 15.58
C ALA A 63 -5.25 -38.43 14.23
N GLY A 64 -4.57 -37.93 13.20
CA GLY A 64 -5.11 -37.78 11.85
C GLY A 64 -5.11 -39.07 11.04
N ARG A 65 -6.30 -39.51 10.63
CA ARG A 65 -6.72 -40.06 9.31
C ARG A 65 -7.91 -41.01 9.49
N PRO A 66 -9.02 -40.85 8.76
CA PRO A 66 -10.13 -41.81 8.79
C PRO A 66 -9.83 -43.03 7.89
N PRO A 67 -10.20 -44.27 8.28
CA PRO A 67 -10.17 -45.41 7.37
C PRO A 67 -11.45 -45.48 6.50
N ALA A 68 -11.28 -45.99 5.28
CA ALA A 68 -12.28 -46.08 4.21
C ALA A 68 -13.42 -47.10 4.49
N PRO A 69 -14.61 -46.96 3.84
CA PRO A 69 -15.75 -47.84 4.09
C PRO A 69 -15.72 -49.10 3.21
N ARG A 70 -16.22 -50.22 3.75
CA ARG A 70 -16.61 -51.41 2.97
C ARG A 70 -17.92 -52.01 3.49
N PRO A 71 -18.65 -52.76 2.64
CA PRO A 71 -20.07 -52.52 2.38
C PRO A 71 -21.02 -53.46 3.13
N GLY A 72 -22.29 -53.04 3.19
CA GLY A 72 -23.38 -53.78 3.80
C GLY A 72 -23.89 -55.00 3.01
N ARG A 73 -24.56 -55.87 3.75
CA ARG A 73 -25.59 -56.82 3.32
C ARG A 73 -26.64 -56.78 4.44
N GLY A 74 -27.89 -56.37 4.20
CA GLY A 74 -28.95 -57.21 3.62
C GLY A 74 -29.27 -58.30 4.64
N GLY A 75 -30.24 -58.18 5.54
CA GLY A 75 -31.65 -57.90 5.29
C GLY A 75 -32.38 -59.23 5.44
N ASP A 76 -33.16 -59.42 6.51
CA ASP A 76 -34.26 -60.37 6.52
C ASP A 76 -35.30 -60.05 7.59
N ARG A 77 -36.54 -59.92 7.10
CA ARG A 77 -37.79 -59.82 7.85
C ARG A 77 -38.22 -61.21 8.30
N LYS A 78 -38.87 -61.30 9.47
CA LYS A 78 -39.99 -62.23 9.70
C LYS A 78 -40.86 -61.80 10.90
N ASP A 79 -41.99 -61.23 10.53
CA ASP A 79 -43.38 -61.42 10.97
C ASP A 79 -43.79 -61.73 12.42
N ALA A 80 -44.89 -61.06 12.73
CA ALA A 80 -45.76 -61.01 13.90
C ALA A 80 -46.36 -62.36 14.37
N SER A 81 -46.60 -62.49 15.69
CA SER A 81 -47.94 -62.24 16.28
C SER A 81 -48.09 -62.73 17.73
N SER A 82 -48.63 -61.83 18.56
CA SER A 82 -49.51 -62.00 19.75
C SER A 82 -49.45 -63.27 20.63
N ARG A 83 -49.20 -63.10 21.94
CA ARG A 83 -50.23 -63.14 23.01
C ARG A 83 -49.65 -62.98 24.44
N SER A 84 -50.15 -61.93 25.10
CA SER A 84 -50.48 -61.79 26.54
C SER A 84 -49.54 -62.34 27.63
N ARG A 85 -49.07 -61.43 28.51
CA ARG A 85 -49.16 -61.59 29.97
C ARG A 85 -49.09 -60.21 30.66
N SER A 86 -49.90 -60.08 31.71
CA SER A 86 -50.16 -58.97 32.63
C SER A 86 -48.91 -58.41 33.35
N PRO A 87 -49.01 -57.24 34.01
CA PRO A 87 -47.83 -56.46 34.43
C PRO A 87 -47.24 -56.99 35.74
N PRO A 88 -45.96 -56.76 36.00
CA PRO A 88 -45.50 -56.53 37.36
C PRO A 88 -44.94 -55.12 37.51
N ASP A 89 -45.56 -54.44 38.48
CA ASP A 89 -44.98 -53.60 39.52
C ASP A 89 -44.04 -52.45 39.17
N ARG A 90 -44.47 -51.29 39.68
CA ARG A 90 -43.71 -50.06 39.81
C ARG A 90 -42.45 -50.30 40.62
N ASP A 91 -41.30 -50.16 39.97
CA ASP A 91 -40.12 -49.63 40.63
C ASP A 91 -39.90 -48.19 40.16
N ALA A 92 -39.82 -47.31 41.16
CA ALA A 92 -39.63 -45.88 41.02
C ALA A 92 -38.34 -45.59 40.24
N THR A 93 -38.49 -44.97 39.07
CA THR A 93 -37.40 -44.31 38.36
C THR A 93 -37.77 -42.82 38.26
N GLU A 94 -36.77 -42.00 38.54
CA GLU A 94 -36.85 -40.61 38.96
C GLU A 94 -37.63 -39.70 37.98
N PRO A 95 -38.25 -38.61 38.46
CA PRO A 95 -38.83 -37.61 37.56
C PRO A 95 -37.70 -37.07 36.68
N GLU A 96 -37.89 -37.10 35.35
CA GLU A 96 -37.02 -36.34 34.45
C GLU A 96 -36.89 -34.91 35.00
N PRO A 97 -35.68 -34.37 35.12
CA PRO A 97 -35.49 -33.08 35.76
C PRO A 97 -36.32 -32.05 35.01
N LEU A 98 -37.10 -31.25 35.74
CA LEU A 98 -37.94 -30.18 35.20
C LEU A 98 -37.18 -29.27 34.22
N VAL A 99 -35.86 -29.18 34.36
CA VAL A 99 -34.93 -28.48 33.47
C VAL A 99 -34.91 -29.10 32.06
N ASP A 100 -34.91 -30.42 31.92
CA ASP A 100 -34.90 -31.07 30.61
C ASP A 100 -36.27 -30.96 29.90
N GLN A 101 -37.36 -30.93 30.68
CA GLN A 101 -38.69 -30.56 30.17
C GLN A 101 -38.75 -29.07 29.79
N LEU A 102 -38.20 -28.17 30.62
CA LEU A 102 -38.17 -26.73 30.31
C LEU A 102 -37.29 -26.41 29.09
N ILE A 103 -36.19 -27.14 28.90
CA ILE A 103 -35.32 -27.02 27.72
C ILE A 103 -36.04 -27.52 26.46
N ARG A 104 -36.85 -28.57 26.56
CA ARG A 104 -37.70 -29.05 25.46
C ARG A 104 -38.79 -28.02 25.10
N ASP A 105 -39.50 -27.52 26.12
CA ASP A 105 -40.60 -26.58 25.94
C ASP A 105 -40.12 -25.18 25.48
N LEU A 106 -38.90 -24.75 25.88
CA LEU A 106 -38.26 -23.54 25.36
C LEU A 106 -37.82 -23.70 23.90
N ASN A 107 -37.31 -24.88 23.51
CA ASN A 107 -36.95 -25.14 22.12
C ASN A 107 -38.18 -25.21 21.20
N GLU A 108 -39.33 -25.68 21.69
CA GLU A 108 -40.59 -25.69 20.90
C GLU A 108 -41.17 -24.28 20.63
N LEU A 109 -40.79 -23.26 21.43
CA LEU A 109 -41.19 -21.86 21.20
C LEU A 109 -40.26 -21.10 20.26
N ASP A 110 -39.02 -21.55 20.07
CA ASP A 110 -38.01 -20.96 19.18
C ASP A 110 -38.01 -21.56 17.75
N ASP A 111 -38.84 -22.58 17.49
CA ASP A 111 -38.86 -23.37 16.26
C ASP A 111 -39.62 -22.75 15.07
N VAL A 112 -40.08 -21.50 15.15
CA VAL A 112 -40.54 -20.78 13.94
C VAL A 112 -39.33 -20.07 13.35
N PRO A 113 -38.70 -20.59 12.27
CA PRO A 113 -37.62 -19.88 11.60
C PRO A 113 -38.08 -18.48 11.22
N PHE A 114 -37.55 -17.49 11.96
CA PHE A 114 -37.93 -16.08 11.90
C PHE A 114 -37.94 -15.52 10.46
N PHE A 115 -37.04 -16.02 9.62
CA PHE A 115 -36.89 -15.61 8.22
C PHE A 115 -37.72 -16.41 7.20
N ASP A 116 -38.28 -17.58 7.58
CA ASP A 116 -38.96 -18.45 6.61
C ASP A 116 -40.47 -18.15 6.50
N VAL A 117 -41.07 -17.50 7.51
CA VAL A 117 -42.54 -17.33 7.57
C VAL A 117 -43.01 -15.90 7.86
N ARG A 118 -42.19 -15.02 8.47
CA ARG A 118 -42.68 -13.74 9.03
C ARG A 118 -42.07 -12.46 8.48
N LEU A 119 -40.95 -12.53 7.76
CA LEU A 119 -40.23 -11.32 7.35
C LEU A 119 -40.35 -11.06 5.83
N PRO A 120 -40.81 -9.85 5.43
CA PRO A 120 -40.67 -9.38 4.05
C PRO A 120 -39.22 -9.43 3.57
N TYR A 121 -39.05 -9.74 2.29
CA TYR A 121 -37.74 -9.89 1.66
C TYR A 121 -36.84 -8.66 1.84
N GLU A 122 -37.42 -7.46 1.75
CA GLU A 122 -36.73 -6.19 1.86
C GLU A 122 -36.20 -5.94 3.28
N LEU A 123 -36.94 -6.38 4.30
CA LEU A 123 -36.50 -6.29 5.69
C LEU A 123 -35.37 -7.28 5.98
N ALA A 124 -35.39 -8.45 5.32
CA ALA A 124 -34.31 -9.43 5.47
C ALA A 124 -33.01 -8.89 4.87
N ILE A 125 -33.07 -8.25 3.69
CA ILE A 125 -31.92 -7.55 3.09
C ILE A 125 -31.41 -6.42 3.99
N ASN A 126 -32.31 -5.64 4.60
CA ASN A 126 -31.93 -4.56 5.52
C ASN A 126 -31.26 -5.08 6.81
N ILE A 127 -31.49 -6.33 7.19
CA ILE A 127 -30.75 -6.97 8.29
C ILE A 127 -29.40 -7.47 7.78
N PHE A 128 -29.41 -8.16 6.63
CA PHE A 128 -28.21 -8.79 6.06
C PHE A 128 -27.18 -7.77 5.56
N GLN A 129 -27.57 -6.53 5.27
CA GLN A 129 -26.64 -5.45 4.90
C GLN A 129 -25.64 -5.09 6.01
N TYR A 130 -25.94 -5.43 7.27
CA TYR A 130 -25.05 -5.21 8.40
C TYR A 130 -24.07 -6.36 8.64
N LEU A 131 -24.20 -7.46 7.88
CA LEU A 131 -23.35 -8.63 8.01
C LEU A 131 -22.09 -8.52 7.16
N ASN A 132 -21.00 -9.07 7.67
CA ASN A 132 -19.73 -9.16 6.95
C ASN A 132 -19.76 -10.30 5.92
N ARG A 133 -18.83 -10.28 4.95
CA ARG A 133 -18.70 -11.35 3.92
C ARG A 133 -18.63 -12.77 4.50
N ARG A 134 -17.97 -12.94 5.65
CA ARG A 134 -17.83 -14.24 6.32
C ARG A 134 -19.16 -14.69 6.92
N GLU A 135 -19.88 -13.76 7.53
CA GLU A 135 -21.19 -14.00 8.14
C GLU A 135 -22.24 -14.31 7.07
N LEU A 136 -22.24 -13.59 5.95
CA LEU A 136 -23.09 -13.91 4.78
C LEU A 136 -22.81 -15.32 4.24
N GLY A 137 -21.53 -15.71 4.19
CA GLY A 137 -21.13 -17.07 3.81
C GLY A 137 -21.59 -18.15 4.78
N LEU A 138 -21.70 -17.85 6.07
CA LEU A 138 -22.27 -18.74 7.09
C LEU A 138 -23.80 -18.78 7.00
N CYS A 139 -24.44 -17.63 6.80
CA CYS A 139 -25.89 -17.51 6.61
C CYS A 139 -26.37 -18.33 5.41
N ALA A 140 -25.60 -18.34 4.33
CA ALA A 140 -25.89 -19.14 3.14
C ALA A 140 -25.86 -20.67 3.39
N GLN A 141 -25.27 -21.12 4.50
CA GLN A 141 -25.20 -22.54 4.87
C GLN A 141 -26.33 -22.97 5.82
N VAL A 142 -27.12 -22.04 6.37
CA VAL A 142 -28.16 -22.33 7.37
C VAL A 142 -29.37 -23.01 6.73
N SER A 143 -29.93 -22.45 5.66
CA SER A 143 -31.09 -23.01 4.97
C SER A 143 -31.14 -22.57 3.49
N LYS A 144 -32.04 -23.17 2.72
CA LYS A 144 -32.24 -22.79 1.30
C LYS A 144 -32.79 -21.38 1.14
N THR A 145 -33.70 -20.96 2.02
CA THR A 145 -34.28 -19.60 2.04
C THR A 145 -33.24 -18.55 2.41
N TRP A 146 -32.43 -18.82 3.44
CA TRP A 146 -31.32 -17.95 3.83
C TRP A 146 -30.26 -17.84 2.75
N LYS A 147 -29.99 -18.93 2.02
CA LYS A 147 -29.09 -18.91 0.87
C LYS A 147 -29.56 -17.94 -0.22
N VAL A 148 -30.85 -17.95 -0.55
CA VAL A 148 -31.40 -17.02 -1.57
C VAL A 148 -31.21 -15.56 -1.13
N ILE A 149 -31.48 -15.24 0.14
CA ILE A 149 -31.30 -13.87 0.68
C ILE A 149 -29.82 -13.49 0.74
N ALA A 150 -28.95 -14.40 1.21
CA ALA A 150 -27.51 -14.15 1.35
C ALA A 150 -26.78 -14.03 0.00
N GLU A 151 -27.33 -14.60 -1.08
CA GLU A 151 -26.78 -14.53 -2.43
C GLU A 151 -27.30 -13.34 -3.25
N ASP A 152 -28.11 -12.46 -2.64
CA ASP A 152 -28.61 -11.24 -3.30
C ASP A 152 -27.47 -10.32 -3.76
N GLU A 153 -27.53 -9.93 -5.02
CA GLU A 153 -26.55 -9.08 -5.71
C GLU A 153 -26.38 -7.70 -5.07
N VAL A 154 -27.43 -7.12 -4.51
CA VAL A 154 -27.40 -5.78 -3.88
C VAL A 154 -26.51 -5.80 -2.65
N LEU A 155 -26.53 -6.90 -1.87
CA LEU A 155 -25.65 -7.08 -0.72
C LEU A 155 -24.19 -7.16 -1.16
N TRP A 156 -23.90 -7.99 -2.15
CA TRP A 156 -22.54 -8.18 -2.67
C TRP A 156 -22.00 -6.93 -3.36
N TYR A 157 -22.83 -6.19 -4.11
CA TYR A 157 -22.45 -4.91 -4.71
C TYR A 157 -22.11 -3.85 -3.65
N ARG A 158 -22.93 -3.73 -2.60
CA ARG A 158 -22.64 -2.82 -1.49
C ARG A 158 -21.37 -3.19 -0.77
N LEU A 159 -21.14 -4.48 -0.54
CA LEU A 159 -19.94 -4.97 0.11
C LEU A 159 -18.69 -4.71 -0.76
N CYS A 160 -18.78 -4.89 -2.08
CA CYS A 160 -17.72 -4.49 -3.02
C CYS A 160 -17.37 -3.00 -2.88
N ARG A 161 -18.39 -2.13 -2.83
CA ARG A 161 -18.19 -0.68 -2.68
C ARG A 161 -17.63 -0.30 -1.31
N GLN A 162 -18.06 -0.97 -0.24
CA GLN A 162 -17.55 -0.75 1.12
C GLN A 162 -16.09 -1.17 1.25
N GLU A 163 -15.69 -2.27 0.62
CA GLU A 163 -14.28 -2.71 0.58
C GLU A 163 -13.44 -1.90 -0.42
N GLY A 164 -14.03 -0.95 -1.14
CA GLY A 164 -13.33 -0.05 -2.07
C GLY A 164 -12.98 -0.69 -3.42
N HIS A 165 -13.51 -1.88 -3.71
CA HIS A 165 -13.31 -2.54 -5.00
C HIS A 165 -14.25 -1.94 -6.06
N LEU A 166 -13.68 -1.60 -7.23
CA LEU A 166 -14.40 -1.05 -8.40
C LEU A 166 -15.29 0.18 -8.09
N PRO A 167 -14.73 1.28 -7.56
CA PRO A 167 -15.52 2.44 -7.11
C PRO A 167 -16.34 3.13 -8.22
N HIS A 168 -15.98 2.92 -9.49
CA HIS A 168 -16.62 3.52 -10.67
C HIS A 168 -17.65 2.60 -11.35
N SER A 169 -17.82 1.38 -10.85
CA SER A 169 -18.77 0.42 -11.43
C SER A 169 -20.21 0.72 -11.01
N ARG A 170 -21.14 0.60 -11.95
CA ARG A 170 -22.58 0.66 -11.71
C ARG A 170 -23.09 -0.74 -11.42
N PHE A 171 -24.15 -0.85 -10.62
CA PHE A 171 -24.79 -2.13 -10.29
C PHE A 171 -25.11 -3.00 -11.52
N SER A 172 -25.49 -2.38 -12.64
CA SER A 172 -25.85 -3.04 -13.90
C SER A 172 -24.67 -3.59 -14.71
N ASP A 173 -23.43 -3.23 -14.37
CA ASP A 173 -22.26 -3.58 -15.18
C ASP A 173 -21.99 -5.09 -15.16
N TYR A 174 -22.54 -5.78 -14.16
CA TYR A 174 -22.26 -7.17 -13.90
C TYR A 174 -23.49 -7.95 -13.44
N THR A 175 -23.55 -9.21 -13.84
CA THR A 175 -24.65 -10.12 -13.52
C THR A 175 -24.46 -10.88 -12.20
N CYS A 176 -23.23 -10.97 -11.66
CA CYS A 176 -22.94 -11.78 -10.48
C CYS A 176 -21.88 -11.13 -9.59
N TRP A 177 -22.29 -10.16 -8.78
CA TRP A 177 -21.40 -9.41 -7.89
C TRP A 177 -20.59 -10.27 -6.91
N LYS A 178 -21.14 -11.41 -6.47
CA LYS A 178 -20.42 -12.38 -5.63
C LYS A 178 -19.18 -12.95 -6.31
N LEU A 179 -19.28 -13.31 -7.59
CA LEU A 179 -18.15 -13.86 -8.36
C LEU A 179 -17.09 -12.79 -8.61
N ILE A 180 -17.51 -11.57 -8.93
CA ILE A 180 -16.58 -10.45 -9.16
C ILE A 180 -15.84 -10.07 -7.90
N LEU A 181 -16.52 -10.02 -6.77
CA LEU A 181 -15.84 -9.82 -5.49
C LEU A 181 -14.80 -10.91 -5.25
N GLN A 182 -15.16 -12.18 -5.52
CA GLN A 182 -14.23 -13.29 -5.38
C GLN A 182 -13.02 -13.16 -6.32
N GLU A 183 -13.22 -12.73 -7.57
CA GLU A 183 -12.14 -12.45 -8.51
C GLU A 183 -11.27 -11.28 -8.08
N CYS A 184 -11.86 -10.17 -7.62
CA CYS A 184 -11.14 -9.01 -7.11
C CYS A 184 -10.26 -9.38 -5.92
N LEU A 185 -10.81 -10.14 -4.95
CA LEU A 185 -10.06 -10.62 -3.79
C LEU A 185 -8.97 -11.61 -4.18
N ALA A 186 -9.22 -12.49 -5.16
CA ALA A 186 -8.19 -13.39 -5.68
C ALA A 186 -7.06 -12.61 -6.37
N LYS A 187 -7.39 -11.60 -7.17
CA LYS A 187 -6.42 -10.69 -7.81
C LYS A 187 -5.62 -9.92 -6.76
N GLU A 188 -6.24 -9.36 -5.73
CA GLU A 188 -5.53 -8.67 -4.66
C GLU A 188 -4.62 -9.62 -3.86
N HIS A 189 -5.11 -10.83 -3.54
CA HIS A 189 -4.32 -11.81 -2.81
C HIS A 189 -3.12 -12.30 -3.62
N THR A 190 -3.29 -12.57 -4.92
CA THR A 190 -2.20 -12.93 -5.83
C THR A 190 -1.20 -11.79 -5.98
N LEU A 191 -1.66 -10.56 -6.20
CA LEU A 191 -0.82 -9.36 -6.21
C LEU A 191 -0.03 -9.22 -4.91
N ARG A 192 -0.68 -9.34 -3.75
CA ARG A 192 -0.02 -9.24 -2.45
C ARG A 192 1.02 -10.34 -2.26
N ALA A 193 0.72 -11.57 -2.70
CA ALA A 193 1.69 -12.67 -2.68
C ALA A 193 2.86 -12.44 -3.64
N ASN A 194 2.60 -11.84 -4.80
CA ASN A 194 3.60 -11.46 -5.80
C ASN A 194 4.53 -10.39 -5.25
N TRP A 195 3.98 -9.34 -4.63
CA TRP A 195 4.73 -8.32 -3.92
C TRP A 195 5.57 -8.90 -2.78
N LYS A 196 5.01 -9.77 -1.94
CA LYS A 196 5.75 -10.38 -0.81
C LYS A 196 6.93 -11.23 -1.28
N ASN A 197 6.74 -11.98 -2.37
CA ASN A 197 7.74 -12.93 -2.88
C ASN A 197 8.57 -12.39 -4.04
N ARG A 198 8.44 -11.10 -4.39
CA ARG A 198 9.06 -10.48 -5.56
C ARG A 198 8.82 -11.29 -6.85
N LYS A 199 7.60 -11.78 -7.05
CA LYS A 199 7.19 -12.46 -8.29
C LYS A 199 6.57 -11.44 -9.23
N GLY A 200 7.31 -11.06 -10.26
CA GLY A 200 6.86 -10.08 -11.24
C GLY A 200 7.86 -9.98 -12.39
N ALA A 201 7.43 -9.37 -13.49
CA ALA A 201 8.33 -9.02 -14.57
C ALA A 201 9.18 -7.82 -14.14
N VAL A 202 10.47 -7.85 -14.45
CA VAL A 202 11.37 -6.72 -14.27
C VAL A 202 11.85 -6.31 -15.64
N SER A 203 11.67 -5.03 -15.94
CA SER A 203 12.02 -4.44 -17.22
C SER A 203 12.95 -3.26 -16.98
N GLU A 204 13.98 -3.16 -17.82
CA GLU A 204 14.88 -2.03 -17.87
C GLU A 204 14.44 -1.15 -19.04
N LEU A 205 14.15 0.13 -18.77
CA LEU A 205 13.73 1.05 -19.83
C LEU A 205 14.93 1.42 -20.72
N GLU A 206 14.70 1.42 -22.03
CA GLU A 206 15.73 1.70 -23.02
C GLU A 206 16.32 3.10 -22.85
N HIS A 207 17.64 3.17 -22.68
CA HIS A 207 18.35 4.43 -22.50
C HIS A 207 18.73 5.09 -23.83
N VAL A 208 18.94 6.41 -23.83
CA VAL A 208 19.64 7.08 -24.94
C VAL A 208 21.12 6.67 -24.87
N PRO A 209 21.74 6.20 -25.96
CA PRO A 209 23.18 5.95 -25.96
C PRO A 209 23.93 7.25 -25.66
N ASP A 210 24.95 7.17 -24.80
CA ASP A 210 25.85 8.26 -24.43
C ASP A 210 25.27 9.44 -23.62
N ALA A 211 24.02 9.34 -23.14
CA ALA A 211 23.44 10.32 -22.22
C ALA A 211 23.29 9.78 -20.78
N ILE A 212 23.39 10.68 -19.81
CA ILE A 212 23.17 10.40 -18.40
C ILE A 212 21.73 10.75 -18.02
N LEU A 213 21.13 9.94 -17.18
CA LEU A 213 19.79 10.18 -16.63
C LEU A 213 19.82 11.33 -15.62
N CYS A 214 18.98 12.34 -15.79
CA CYS A 214 18.95 13.51 -14.92
C CYS A 214 17.79 13.48 -13.90
N ASP A 215 16.57 13.26 -14.37
CA ASP A 215 15.36 13.17 -13.56
C ASP A 215 14.37 12.20 -14.20
N VAL A 216 13.53 11.58 -13.37
CA VAL A 216 12.49 10.62 -13.78
C VAL A 216 11.25 10.84 -12.95
N ARG A 217 10.09 10.77 -13.60
CA ARG A 217 8.80 10.75 -12.92
C ARG A 217 7.86 9.75 -13.56
N SER A 218 6.92 9.27 -12.77
CA SER A 218 5.86 8.40 -13.23
C SER A 218 4.51 8.82 -12.66
N HIS A 219 3.48 8.67 -13.48
CA HIS A 219 2.09 8.85 -13.09
C HIS A 219 1.19 7.92 -13.91
N ASP A 220 0.28 7.22 -13.23
CA ASP A 220 -0.69 6.27 -13.81
C ASP A 220 -0.16 5.32 -14.91
N GLY A 221 1.04 4.78 -14.70
CA GLY A 221 1.65 3.82 -15.62
C GLY A 221 2.40 4.47 -16.80
N VAL A 222 2.48 5.79 -16.89
CA VAL A 222 3.38 6.47 -17.82
C VAL A 222 4.63 6.94 -17.08
N VAL A 223 5.81 6.69 -17.65
CA VAL A 223 7.11 7.11 -17.14
C VAL A 223 7.70 8.13 -18.07
N ILE A 224 8.30 9.18 -17.53
CA ILE A 224 9.06 10.17 -18.29
C ILE A 224 10.46 10.32 -17.70
N ALA A 225 11.46 10.45 -18.57
CA ALA A 225 12.84 10.68 -18.17
C ALA A 225 13.48 11.78 -19.01
N GLY A 226 14.31 12.58 -18.35
CA GLY A 226 15.15 13.58 -18.96
C GLY A 226 16.61 13.15 -18.96
N TYR A 227 17.31 13.45 -20.04
CA TYR A 227 18.72 13.10 -20.23
C TYR A 227 19.61 14.34 -20.35
N THR A 228 20.92 14.13 -20.17
CA THR A 228 21.93 15.17 -20.40
C THR A 228 22.07 15.59 -21.85
N SER A 229 21.57 14.78 -22.79
CA SER A 229 21.54 15.12 -24.21
C SER A 229 20.50 16.18 -24.55
N GLY A 230 19.61 16.56 -23.63
CA GLY A 230 18.43 17.39 -23.92
C GLY A 230 17.18 16.59 -24.24
N ASP A 231 17.34 15.29 -24.50
CA ASP A 231 16.23 14.41 -24.87
C ASP A 231 15.29 14.12 -23.70
N VAL A 232 14.00 14.07 -24.01
CA VAL A 232 12.95 13.63 -23.08
C VAL A 232 12.25 12.40 -23.66
N ARG A 233 12.27 11.31 -22.89
CA ARG A 233 11.61 10.05 -23.28
C ARG A 233 10.41 9.76 -22.41
N VAL A 234 9.36 9.24 -23.04
CA VAL A 234 8.14 8.78 -22.39
C VAL A 234 7.95 7.29 -22.69
N TRP A 235 7.55 6.51 -21.69
CA TRP A 235 7.19 5.10 -21.83
C TRP A 235 5.83 4.85 -21.20
N ASP A 236 4.95 4.16 -21.91
CA ASP A 236 3.74 3.58 -21.31
C ASP A 236 4.06 2.17 -20.79
N THR A 237 4.02 1.99 -19.47
CA THR A 237 4.29 0.71 -18.79
C THR A 237 3.09 -0.24 -18.81
N ARG A 238 1.90 0.20 -19.28
CA ARG A 238 0.70 -0.64 -19.38
C ARG A 238 0.67 -1.41 -20.70
N THR A 239 0.98 -0.72 -21.79
CA THR A 239 0.96 -1.27 -23.15
C THR A 239 2.35 -1.71 -23.60
N TRP A 240 3.42 -1.21 -22.96
CA TRP A 240 4.79 -1.33 -23.44
C TRP A 240 4.96 -0.84 -24.88
N ASP A 241 4.15 0.13 -25.27
CA ASP A 241 4.26 0.79 -26.55
C ASP A 241 5.46 1.75 -26.52
N TYR A 242 6.61 1.27 -26.97
CA TYR A 242 7.82 2.08 -27.25
C TYR A 242 7.63 3.08 -28.39
N VAL A 243 6.40 3.20 -28.91
CA VAL A 243 6.03 3.90 -30.14
C VAL A 243 5.59 5.35 -29.89
N ALA A 244 5.54 5.82 -28.64
CA ALA A 244 5.36 7.24 -28.33
C ALA A 244 6.75 7.90 -28.15
N PRO A 245 7.46 8.23 -29.25
CA PRO A 245 8.90 8.12 -29.25
C PRO A 245 9.48 9.52 -29.39
N PHE A 246 10.10 10.02 -28.33
CA PHE A 246 10.81 11.30 -28.32
C PHE A 246 9.87 12.52 -28.30
N LEU A 247 9.89 13.24 -27.18
CA LEU A 247 9.40 14.60 -27.14
C LEU A 247 10.55 15.47 -27.63
N GLU A 248 10.43 15.96 -28.87
CA GLU A 248 11.44 16.83 -29.45
C GLU A 248 11.36 18.20 -28.77
N SER A 249 12.48 18.69 -28.27
CA SER A 249 12.63 20.14 -28.13
C SER A 249 12.84 20.70 -29.53
N GLU A 250 11.99 21.64 -29.96
CA GLU A 250 12.30 22.48 -31.12
C GLU A 250 13.51 23.36 -30.77
N SER A 251 14.70 22.80 -30.93
CA SER A 251 15.92 23.57 -31.13
C SER A 251 16.13 23.62 -32.63
N GLU A 252 16.06 24.83 -33.19
CA GLU A 252 16.41 25.09 -34.58
C GLU A 252 17.75 24.41 -34.92
N GLU A 253 17.82 23.73 -36.05
CA GLU A 253 18.96 22.90 -36.50
C GLU A 253 20.26 23.70 -36.75
N GLU A 254 20.41 24.91 -36.22
CA GLU A 254 21.43 25.88 -36.66
C GLU A 254 22.66 26.05 -35.74
N ASP A 255 22.76 25.39 -34.58
CA ASP A 255 24.04 25.36 -33.84
C ASP A 255 24.45 23.93 -33.44
N PRO A 256 25.64 23.44 -33.85
CA PRO A 256 26.25 22.21 -33.34
C PRO A 256 26.80 22.39 -31.92
N GLY A 257 26.10 23.16 -31.09
CA GLY A 257 26.34 23.30 -29.66
C GLY A 257 25.81 22.08 -28.90
N MET A 258 26.38 21.83 -27.72
CA MET A 258 25.85 20.82 -26.80
C MET A 258 24.46 21.30 -26.34
N GLN A 259 23.42 20.52 -26.63
CA GLN A 259 22.05 20.82 -26.16
C GLN A 259 22.04 20.94 -24.63
N PRO A 260 21.24 21.85 -24.07
CA PRO A 260 21.15 22.01 -22.62
C PRO A 260 20.60 20.75 -21.98
N TYR A 261 21.18 20.35 -20.83
CA TYR A 261 20.68 19.18 -20.13
C TYR A 261 19.30 19.43 -19.53
N VAL A 262 18.49 18.36 -19.46
CA VAL A 262 17.20 18.40 -18.78
C VAL A 262 17.43 18.41 -17.27
N SER A 263 16.98 19.46 -16.59
CA SER A 263 17.14 19.62 -15.13
C SER A 263 16.06 18.87 -14.36
N PHE A 264 14.80 19.02 -14.78
CA PHE A 264 13.64 18.42 -14.13
C PHE A 264 12.58 17.97 -15.13
N VAL A 265 11.85 16.93 -14.77
CA VAL A 265 10.75 16.42 -15.60
C VAL A 265 9.54 16.12 -14.72
N ARG A 266 8.33 16.45 -15.18
CA ARG A 266 7.07 16.10 -14.49
C ARG A 266 6.05 15.57 -15.49
N ILE A 267 5.14 14.73 -15.02
CA ILE A 267 4.08 14.12 -15.83
C ILE A 267 2.77 14.03 -15.06
N ASN A 268 1.68 14.26 -15.78
CA ASN A 268 0.28 14.06 -15.41
C ASN A 268 -0.34 13.15 -16.48
N ASN A 269 -1.57 12.66 -16.26
CA ASN A 269 -2.36 11.85 -17.19
C ASN A 269 -2.48 12.44 -18.60
N SER A 270 -2.44 13.76 -18.73
CA SER A 270 -2.57 14.46 -20.02
C SER A 270 -1.32 15.25 -20.43
N LEU A 271 -0.47 15.66 -19.50
CA LEU A 271 0.62 16.60 -19.76
C LEU A 271 1.98 16.03 -19.36
N ALA A 272 2.98 16.33 -20.17
CA ALA A 272 4.40 16.18 -19.85
C ALA A 272 5.06 17.56 -19.80
N VAL A 273 5.99 17.75 -18.87
CA VAL A 273 6.73 19.01 -18.71
C VAL A 273 8.20 18.70 -18.47
N ALA A 274 9.09 19.43 -19.13
CA ALA A 274 10.52 19.37 -18.89
C ALA A 274 11.09 20.77 -18.78
N ALA A 275 11.99 20.93 -17.82
CA ALA A 275 12.78 22.12 -17.58
C ALA A 275 14.22 21.85 -18.02
N TYR A 276 14.83 22.81 -18.69
CA TYR A 276 16.22 22.76 -19.13
C TYR A 276 17.09 23.63 -18.22
N GLU A 277 18.41 23.44 -18.26
CA GLU A 277 19.35 24.29 -17.51
C GLU A 277 19.26 25.76 -17.93
N ASP A 278 19.04 26.02 -19.20
CA ASP A 278 19.00 27.37 -19.78
C ASP A 278 17.79 28.20 -19.35
N GLY A 279 16.91 27.67 -18.49
CA GLY A 279 15.70 28.35 -18.04
C GLY A 279 14.48 28.13 -18.95
N ILE A 280 14.65 27.39 -20.05
CA ILE A 280 13.54 27.01 -20.94
C ILE A 280 12.69 25.92 -20.27
N LEU A 281 11.38 26.06 -20.39
CA LEU A 281 10.37 25.09 -20.00
C LEU A 281 9.54 24.70 -21.22
N ASN A 282 9.47 23.40 -21.50
CA ASN A 282 8.62 22.84 -22.55
C ASN A 282 7.47 22.05 -21.93
N ILE A 283 6.26 22.28 -22.44
CA ILE A 283 5.03 21.57 -22.05
C ILE A 283 4.47 20.84 -23.26
N TRP A 284 4.17 19.56 -23.11
CA TRP A 284 3.60 18.69 -24.13
C TRP A 284 2.25 18.10 -23.67
N ASP A 285 1.30 17.92 -24.60
CA ASP A 285 0.13 17.05 -24.38
C ASP A 285 0.49 15.64 -24.85
N LEU A 286 0.26 14.67 -23.96
CA LEU A 286 0.54 13.26 -24.21
C LEU A 286 -0.33 12.69 -25.34
N ARG A 287 -1.49 13.32 -25.63
CA ARG A 287 -2.41 12.86 -26.67
C ARG A 287 -2.00 13.32 -28.08
N THR A 288 -1.45 14.52 -28.23
CA THR A 288 -1.11 15.08 -29.56
C THR A 288 0.30 14.71 -30.02
N GLY A 289 1.21 14.42 -29.09
CA GLY A 289 2.45 13.66 -29.29
C GLY A 289 3.41 14.17 -30.37
N ARG A 290 4.37 15.02 -29.95
CA ARG A 290 5.81 15.10 -30.37
C ARG A 290 6.40 16.48 -30.08
N PHE A 291 5.68 17.53 -30.43
CA PHE A 291 6.12 18.93 -30.28
C PHE A 291 5.52 19.59 -29.03
N PRO A 292 6.24 20.54 -28.40
CA PRO A 292 5.72 21.28 -27.25
C PRO A 292 4.54 22.16 -27.67
N ILE A 293 3.48 22.16 -26.86
CA ILE A 293 2.35 23.09 -27.03
C ILE A 293 2.74 24.50 -26.57
N PHE A 294 3.54 24.57 -25.51
CA PHE A 294 3.93 25.82 -24.91
C PHE A 294 5.39 25.78 -24.47
N ARG A 295 6.10 26.84 -24.82
CA ARG A 295 7.48 27.10 -24.41
C ARG A 295 7.47 28.36 -23.56
N PHE A 296 8.04 28.27 -22.38
CA PHE A 296 8.22 29.40 -21.48
C PHE A 296 9.70 29.58 -21.19
N GLU A 297 10.20 30.81 -21.31
CA GLU A 297 11.60 31.14 -21.05
C GLU A 297 11.69 31.93 -19.75
N HIS A 298 12.45 31.42 -18.81
CA HIS A 298 12.82 32.14 -17.60
C HIS A 298 14.20 32.78 -17.76
N ASP A 299 14.39 33.93 -17.10
CA ASP A 299 15.68 34.66 -17.10
C ASP A 299 16.82 33.91 -16.41
N ALA A 300 16.50 32.90 -15.60
CA ALA A 300 17.46 32.11 -14.86
C ALA A 300 17.10 30.62 -14.89
N ARG A 301 18.07 29.80 -14.47
CA ARG A 301 17.92 28.35 -14.42
C ARG A 301 16.80 27.96 -13.42
N ILE A 302 15.94 27.04 -13.83
CA ILE A 302 14.84 26.53 -13.02
C ILE A 302 15.41 25.74 -11.83
N GLN A 303 15.04 26.10 -10.60
CA GLN A 303 15.47 25.41 -9.37
C GLN A 303 14.52 24.29 -8.96
N ALA A 304 13.21 24.50 -9.17
CA ALA A 304 12.20 23.53 -8.80
C ALA A 304 11.02 23.58 -9.78
N LEU A 305 10.46 22.40 -10.03
CA LEU A 305 9.32 22.19 -10.94
C LEU A 305 8.27 21.33 -10.25
N ALA A 306 7.02 21.79 -10.29
CA ALA A 306 5.86 21.07 -9.79
C ALA A 306 4.73 21.05 -10.82
N LEU A 307 4.01 19.94 -10.88
CA LEU A 307 2.86 19.73 -11.75
C LEU A 307 1.72 19.18 -10.90
N SER A 308 0.51 19.68 -11.12
CA SER A 308 -0.70 19.14 -10.49
C SER A 308 -1.09 17.81 -11.15
N GLN A 309 -1.60 16.85 -10.37
CA GLN A 309 -2.00 15.52 -10.85
C GLN A 309 -3.39 15.49 -11.52
N GLU A 310 -4.23 16.49 -11.30
CA GLU A 310 -5.62 16.47 -11.79
C GLU A 310 -5.87 17.58 -12.80
N LYS A 311 -5.37 18.79 -12.48
CA LYS A 311 -5.53 19.98 -13.31
C LYS A 311 -4.26 20.22 -14.12
N PRO A 312 -4.36 20.82 -15.31
CA PRO A 312 -3.21 21.19 -16.12
C PRO A 312 -2.52 22.45 -15.56
N ILE A 313 -1.94 22.37 -14.36
CA ILE A 313 -1.29 23.51 -13.70
C ILE A 313 0.17 23.17 -13.49
N VAL A 314 1.05 24.06 -13.95
CA VAL A 314 2.49 23.96 -13.77
C VAL A 314 2.95 25.09 -12.87
N ALA A 315 3.80 24.79 -11.90
CA ALA A 315 4.48 25.80 -11.10
C ALA A 315 5.99 25.63 -11.30
N THR A 316 6.64 26.74 -11.64
CA THR A 316 8.08 26.83 -11.84
C THR A 316 8.66 27.82 -10.85
N ALA A 317 9.82 27.48 -10.31
CA ALA A 317 10.63 28.42 -9.54
C ALA A 317 11.94 28.68 -10.27
N SER A 318 12.17 29.94 -10.64
CA SER A 318 13.39 30.42 -11.27
C SER A 318 14.04 31.44 -10.36
N ALA A 319 15.22 31.12 -9.84
CA ALA A 319 15.94 31.95 -8.87
C ALA A 319 15.05 32.45 -7.70
N PHE A 320 14.56 33.69 -7.79
CA PHE A 320 13.72 34.36 -6.80
C PHE A 320 12.24 34.39 -7.16
N ASP A 321 11.87 34.09 -8.41
CA ASP A 321 10.52 34.22 -8.90
C ASP A 321 9.84 32.86 -9.01
N VAL A 322 8.63 32.76 -8.47
CA VAL A 322 7.77 31.59 -8.60
C VAL A 322 6.61 31.94 -9.51
N VAL A 323 6.51 31.23 -10.62
CA VAL A 323 5.50 31.44 -11.64
C VAL A 323 4.56 30.24 -11.68
N MET A 324 3.26 30.51 -11.75
CA MET A 324 2.26 29.47 -12.07
C MET A 324 1.70 29.67 -13.47
N LEU A 325 1.71 28.60 -14.24
CA LEU A 325 1.20 28.55 -15.60
C LEU A 325 -0.11 27.76 -15.62
N TYR A 326 -1.08 28.29 -16.35
CA TYR A 326 -2.41 27.71 -16.50
C TYR A 326 -2.90 27.84 -17.95
N PRO A 327 -3.57 26.83 -18.53
CA PRO A 327 -4.19 26.95 -19.84
C PRO A 327 -5.56 27.64 -19.73
N ASN A 328 -5.82 28.57 -20.64
CA ASN A 328 -7.13 29.17 -20.85
C ASN A 328 -8.15 28.15 -21.32
N GLU A 329 -9.44 28.52 -21.31
CA GLU A 329 -10.52 27.69 -21.86
C GLU A 329 -10.34 27.35 -23.35
N GLU A 330 -9.55 28.17 -24.06
CA GLU A 330 -9.17 27.96 -25.46
C GLU A 330 -7.94 27.04 -25.65
N GLY A 331 -7.30 26.61 -24.57
CA GLY A 331 -6.09 25.78 -24.60
C GLY A 331 -4.77 26.54 -24.68
N HIS A 332 -4.80 27.88 -24.71
CA HIS A 332 -3.60 28.72 -24.68
C HIS A 332 -3.04 28.87 -23.27
N TRP A 333 -1.75 28.63 -23.09
CA TRP A 333 -1.08 28.79 -21.81
C TRP A 333 -0.76 30.26 -21.53
N HIS A 334 -0.96 30.68 -20.27
CA HIS A 334 -0.59 31.99 -19.78
C HIS A 334 -0.07 31.90 -18.34
N VAL A 335 0.62 32.97 -17.93
CA VAL A 335 1.05 33.17 -16.54
C VAL A 335 -0.16 33.59 -15.71
N ALA A 336 -0.55 32.74 -14.77
CA ALA A 336 -1.69 32.99 -13.88
C ALA A 336 -1.28 33.84 -12.66
N SER A 337 -0.10 33.60 -12.11
CA SER A 337 0.41 34.32 -10.95
C SER A 337 1.93 34.26 -10.88
N GLU A 338 2.53 35.37 -10.47
CA GLU A 338 3.96 35.54 -10.29
C GLU A 338 4.21 36.04 -8.86
N PHE A 339 5.17 35.43 -8.18
CA PHE A 339 5.49 35.70 -6.80
C PHE A 339 7.00 35.91 -6.63
N GLU A 340 7.37 37.06 -6.08
CA GLU A 340 8.76 37.36 -5.70
C GLU A 340 9.07 36.76 -4.32
N VAL A 341 10.15 35.97 -4.26
CA VAL A 341 10.62 35.27 -3.05
C VAL A 341 12.02 35.79 -2.67
N GLN A 342 12.29 35.87 -1.36
CA GLN A 342 13.54 36.49 -0.86
C GLN A 342 14.80 35.62 -1.01
N LYS A 343 14.62 34.30 -1.16
CA LYS A 343 15.69 33.31 -1.20
C LYS A 343 15.45 32.34 -2.35
N LEU A 344 16.51 31.64 -2.76
CA LEU A 344 16.41 30.58 -3.75
C LEU A 344 15.45 29.49 -3.28
N VAL A 345 14.55 29.08 -4.15
CA VAL A 345 13.58 28.02 -3.87
C VAL A 345 14.24 26.66 -4.04
N ASP A 346 14.26 25.86 -2.97
CA ASP A 346 14.85 24.52 -2.96
C ASP A 346 13.83 23.44 -3.38
N TYR A 347 12.59 23.58 -2.89
CA TYR A 347 11.49 22.64 -3.16
C TYR A 347 10.21 23.40 -3.46
N LEU A 348 9.47 22.88 -4.45
CA LEU A 348 8.19 23.42 -4.90
C LEU A 348 7.24 22.25 -5.10
N GLU A 349 6.03 22.36 -4.54
CA GLU A 349 4.95 21.42 -4.78
C GLU A 349 3.60 22.14 -4.88
N ILE A 350 2.73 21.65 -5.77
CA ILE A 350 1.36 22.14 -5.91
C ILE A 350 0.45 21.30 -5.02
N VAL A 351 -0.40 21.96 -4.26
CA VAL A 351 -1.41 21.30 -3.43
C VAL A 351 -2.41 20.58 -4.35
N PRO A 352 -2.58 19.24 -4.22
CA PRO A 352 -3.58 18.51 -4.97
C PRO A 352 -4.99 18.87 -4.49
N ASN A 353 -5.99 18.77 -5.37
CA ASN A 353 -7.40 19.04 -5.05
C ASN A 353 -7.69 20.45 -4.50
N THR A 354 -6.95 21.45 -4.99
CA THR A 354 -7.28 22.85 -4.72
C THR A 354 -8.59 23.23 -5.41
N GLY A 355 -9.35 24.12 -4.74
CA GLY A 355 -10.64 24.64 -5.21
C GLY A 355 -10.53 25.46 -6.49
N ARG A 356 -11.14 26.65 -6.53
CA ARG A 356 -11.17 27.46 -7.76
C ARG A 356 -9.79 27.98 -8.21
N TYR A 357 -8.84 28.12 -7.28
CA TYR A 357 -7.52 28.72 -7.52
C TYR A 357 -6.39 27.77 -7.12
N PRO A 358 -5.30 27.70 -7.90
CA PRO A 358 -4.15 26.89 -7.54
C PRO A 358 -3.45 27.45 -6.30
N VAL A 359 -2.96 26.52 -5.49
CA VAL A 359 -2.16 26.80 -4.31
C VAL A 359 -0.89 25.98 -4.41
N ALA A 360 0.26 26.63 -4.28
CA ALA A 360 1.55 25.97 -4.21
C ALA A 360 2.27 26.32 -2.92
N ILE A 361 3.20 25.45 -2.54
CA ILE A 361 4.10 25.67 -1.43
C ILE A 361 5.51 25.68 -1.97
N ALA A 362 6.22 26.76 -1.64
CA ALA A 362 7.62 26.93 -1.97
C ALA A 362 8.43 27.01 -0.68
N THR A 363 9.50 26.23 -0.59
CA THR A 363 10.48 26.36 0.50
C THR A 363 11.73 27.05 -0.04
N ALA A 364 12.13 28.14 0.59
CA ALA A 364 13.31 28.90 0.22
C ALA A 364 14.22 29.04 1.44
N GLY A 365 15.15 28.09 1.61
CA GLY A 365 15.97 27.98 2.82
C GLY A 365 15.12 27.80 4.08
N ASP A 366 15.09 28.80 4.95
CA ASP A 366 14.37 28.80 6.24
C ASP A 366 12.93 29.35 6.17
N LEU A 367 12.49 29.76 4.99
CA LEU A 367 11.16 30.29 4.71
C LEU A 367 10.31 29.24 3.98
N VAL A 368 9.07 29.06 4.44
CA VAL A 368 8.06 28.26 3.74
C VAL A 368 6.89 29.17 3.38
N TYR A 369 6.62 29.28 2.08
CA TYR A 369 5.57 30.12 1.51
C TYR A 369 4.36 29.29 1.10
N LEU A 370 3.18 29.84 1.35
CA LEU A 370 1.91 29.44 0.76
C LEU A 370 1.55 30.47 -0.31
N LEU A 371 1.57 30.02 -1.56
CA LEU A 371 1.32 30.83 -2.74
C LEU A 371 -0.09 30.50 -3.23
N LYS A 372 -1.04 31.42 -3.05
CA LYS A 372 -2.42 31.29 -3.54
C LYS A 372 -2.54 32.23 -4.74
N ALA A 373 -3.00 31.77 -5.91
CA ALA A 373 -3.03 32.63 -7.11
C ALA A 373 -3.82 33.95 -6.97
N ASP A 374 -4.80 33.99 -6.07
CA ASP A 374 -5.62 35.18 -5.80
C ASP A 374 -5.07 36.12 -4.72
N ASP A 375 -4.10 35.67 -3.92
CA ASP A 375 -3.57 36.41 -2.77
C ASP A 375 -2.06 36.56 -2.89
N SER A 376 -1.48 37.54 -2.20
CA SER A 376 -0.03 37.67 -2.10
C SER A 376 0.62 36.44 -1.45
N ALA A 377 1.91 36.22 -1.73
CA ALA A 377 2.70 35.15 -1.11
C ALA A 377 2.67 35.27 0.42
N ARG A 378 2.08 34.29 1.11
CA ARG A 378 2.03 34.26 2.58
C ARG A 378 3.12 33.36 3.14
N THR A 379 3.80 33.81 4.18
CA THR A 379 4.78 32.98 4.90
C THR A 379 4.05 32.08 5.92
N LEU A 380 4.10 30.76 5.73
CA LEU A 380 3.57 29.77 6.68
C LEU A 380 4.49 29.58 7.88
N HIS A 381 5.79 29.51 7.61
CA HIS A 381 6.80 29.29 8.62
C HIS A 381 8.03 30.11 8.31
N TYR A 382 8.53 30.76 9.35
CA TYR A 382 9.79 31.46 9.34
C TYR A 382 10.46 31.21 10.68
N VAL A 383 11.52 30.40 10.68
CA VAL A 383 12.40 30.26 11.84
C VAL A 383 13.82 30.44 11.34
N TYR A 384 14.40 31.57 11.72
CA TYR A 384 15.72 31.98 11.28
C TYR A 384 16.77 30.90 11.53
N GLY A 385 17.51 30.54 10.48
CA GLY A 385 18.61 29.58 10.58
C GLY A 385 18.17 28.12 10.68
N GLN A 386 16.90 27.80 10.42
CA GLN A 386 16.46 26.41 10.33
C GLN A 386 15.94 26.11 8.91
N PRO A 387 16.83 25.69 7.98
CA PRO A 387 16.43 25.45 6.60
C PRO A 387 15.54 24.21 6.48
N ALA A 388 14.60 24.27 5.54
CA ALA A 388 13.78 23.16 5.13
C ALA A 388 14.61 22.15 4.33
N THR A 389 14.53 20.87 4.67
CA THR A 389 15.36 19.82 4.05
C THR A 389 14.58 18.92 3.10
N CYS A 390 13.26 18.86 3.24
CA CYS A 390 12.36 18.10 2.39
C CYS A 390 10.93 18.66 2.51
N LEU A 391 10.10 18.38 1.50
CA LEU A 391 8.72 18.84 1.39
C LEU A 391 7.86 17.73 0.80
N ASP A 392 6.68 17.50 1.37
CA ASP A 392 5.57 16.82 0.69
C ASP A 392 4.23 17.44 1.10
N VAL A 393 3.30 17.41 0.15
CA VAL A 393 2.01 18.08 0.22
C VAL A 393 0.87 17.11 -0.05
N SER A 394 -0.09 17.11 0.85
CA SER A 394 -1.42 16.50 0.69
C SER A 394 -2.48 17.57 0.45
N ALA A 395 -3.72 17.17 0.14
CA ALA A 395 -4.81 18.10 -0.15
C ALA A 395 -5.14 19.07 1.00
N SER A 396 -4.90 18.67 2.26
CA SER A 396 -5.24 19.48 3.45
C SER A 396 -4.05 19.78 4.36
N GLN A 397 -2.94 19.07 4.20
CA GLN A 397 -1.77 19.17 5.08
C GLN A 397 -0.46 19.25 4.30
N VAL A 398 0.50 19.95 4.88
CA VAL A 398 1.88 20.09 4.37
C VAL A 398 2.82 19.52 5.41
N ALA A 399 3.74 18.67 4.98
CA ALA A 399 4.82 18.18 5.83
C ALA A 399 6.17 18.64 5.27
N PHE A 400 6.99 19.25 6.12
CA PHE A 400 8.36 19.62 5.76
C PHE A 400 9.34 19.32 6.88
N GLY A 401 10.52 18.84 6.49
CA GLY A 401 11.63 18.59 7.42
C GLY A 401 12.38 19.89 7.69
N VAL A 402 12.74 20.13 8.95
CA VAL A 402 13.47 21.32 9.39
C VAL A 402 14.76 20.89 10.06
N LYS A 403 15.88 21.46 9.58
CA LYS A 403 17.18 21.26 10.18
C LYS A 403 17.41 22.22 11.33
N SER A 404 17.81 21.70 12.48
CA SER A 404 18.22 22.51 13.63
C SER A 404 19.72 22.78 13.56
N LEU A 405 20.13 24.06 13.58
CA LEU A 405 21.55 24.42 13.68
C LEU A 405 22.02 24.36 15.14
N GLY A 406 23.15 23.66 15.35
CA GLY A 406 23.62 23.06 16.60
C GLY A 406 24.08 23.98 17.75
N TRP A 407 23.27 24.97 18.14
CA TRP A 407 23.46 25.67 19.43
C TRP A 407 22.52 25.16 20.52
N VAL A 408 21.46 24.45 20.15
CA VAL A 408 20.47 23.86 21.07
C VAL A 408 20.45 22.35 20.84
N TYR A 409 20.37 21.55 21.90
CA TYR A 409 20.19 20.08 21.88
C TYR A 409 18.85 19.63 21.24
N GLU A 410 18.25 20.45 20.38
CA GLU A 410 17.10 20.09 19.58
C GLU A 410 17.60 19.48 18.27
N GLY A 411 17.41 18.17 18.12
CA GLY A 411 17.60 17.49 16.85
C GLY A 411 16.59 17.93 15.81
N ASN A 412 16.76 17.41 14.60
CA ASN A 412 15.93 17.74 13.45
C ASN A 412 14.49 17.26 13.68
N LYS A 413 13.55 18.03 13.13
CA LYS A 413 12.11 17.85 13.31
C LYS A 413 11.41 17.86 11.96
N ILE A 414 10.23 17.25 11.89
CA ILE A 414 9.29 17.41 10.79
C ILE A 414 8.11 18.22 11.32
N LEU A 415 7.74 19.26 10.60
CA LEU A 415 6.58 20.09 10.93
C LEU A 415 5.44 19.74 9.98
N VAL A 416 4.26 19.50 10.54
CA VAL A 416 3.03 19.28 9.78
C VAL A 416 2.11 20.48 9.99
N TYR A 417 1.70 21.10 8.89
CA TYR A 417 0.83 22.27 8.85
C TYR A 417 -0.50 21.93 8.21
N SER A 418 -1.58 22.52 8.71
CA SER A 418 -2.88 22.52 8.03
C SER A 418 -2.94 23.67 7.04
N LEU A 419 -3.36 23.37 5.82
CA LEU A 419 -3.57 24.35 4.76
C LEU A 419 -4.80 25.23 4.98
N GLU A 420 -5.84 24.66 5.59
CA GLU A 420 -7.09 25.39 5.88
C GLU A 420 -6.90 26.36 7.04
N ALA A 421 -6.23 25.91 8.10
CA ALA A 421 -6.07 26.67 9.34
C ALA A 421 -4.75 27.47 9.41
N GLU A 422 -3.87 27.34 8.41
CA GLU A 422 -2.55 28.00 8.32
C GLU A 422 -1.73 27.90 9.62
N ARG A 423 -1.86 26.77 10.33
CA ARG A 423 -1.23 26.54 11.63
C ARG A 423 -0.47 25.22 11.66
N CYS A 424 0.60 25.20 12.46
CA CYS A 424 1.32 23.98 12.79
C CYS A 424 0.38 23.06 13.59
N LEU A 425 0.10 21.88 13.04
CA LEU A 425 -0.64 20.82 13.74
C LEU A 425 0.29 20.06 14.67
N SER A 426 1.42 19.61 14.13
CA SER A 426 2.27 18.61 14.77
C SER A 426 3.75 18.94 14.59
N LYS A 427 4.54 18.67 15.64
CA LYS A 427 6.00 18.73 15.60
C LYS A 427 6.55 17.34 15.86
N LEU A 428 6.96 16.66 14.80
CA LEU A 428 7.34 15.25 14.83
C LEU A 428 8.86 15.10 14.90
N GLY A 429 9.31 14.26 15.82
CA GLY A 429 10.70 13.82 15.88
C GLY A 429 11.64 14.68 16.71
N ASN A 430 12.83 14.13 16.89
CA ASN A 430 14.04 14.72 17.48
C ASN A 430 15.21 13.82 17.04
N ALA A 431 15.43 13.77 15.73
CA ALA A 431 16.42 12.88 15.13
C ALA A 431 17.77 13.57 14.98
N LEU A 432 18.85 12.81 15.03
CA LEU A 432 20.22 13.36 14.94
C LEU A 432 20.58 13.70 13.49
N GLY A 433 20.04 12.97 12.52
CA GLY A 433 20.26 13.19 11.09
C GLY A 433 19.17 14.04 10.43
N ASP A 434 19.53 14.65 9.30
CA ASP A 434 18.63 15.46 8.46
C ASP A 434 17.55 14.58 7.83
N PHE A 435 16.31 15.08 7.77
CA PHE A 435 15.24 14.42 7.03
C PHE A 435 15.38 14.74 5.55
N THR A 436 15.52 13.71 4.73
CA THR A 436 15.80 13.83 3.29
C THR A 436 14.55 13.75 2.44
N CYS A 437 13.56 12.99 2.90
CA CYS A 437 12.33 12.76 2.17
C CYS A 437 11.18 12.48 3.14
N VAL A 438 9.99 12.91 2.76
CA VAL A 438 8.74 12.69 3.49
C VAL A 438 7.67 12.28 2.48
N ASN A 439 6.75 11.42 2.90
CA ASN A 439 5.58 11.04 2.13
C ASN A 439 4.34 11.09 3.06
N ILE A 440 3.47 12.05 2.77
CA ILE A 440 2.13 12.25 3.36
C ILE A 440 1.02 12.13 2.31
N ARG A 441 1.34 12.34 1.02
CA ARG A 441 0.35 12.35 -0.05
C ARG A 441 -0.30 10.99 -0.27
N ASP A 442 0.52 9.93 -0.36
CA ASP A 442 0.06 8.57 -0.69
C ASP A 442 -0.18 7.72 0.56
N SER A 443 0.15 8.25 1.73
CA SER A 443 0.04 7.51 2.98
C SER A 443 -1.41 7.35 3.44
N PRO A 444 -1.74 6.22 4.11
CA PRO A 444 -3.02 6.04 4.77
C PRO A 444 -3.35 7.19 5.74
N PRO A 445 -4.65 7.44 6.01
CA PRO A 445 -5.07 8.59 6.80
C PRO A 445 -4.44 8.56 8.19
N ASN A 446 -3.90 9.70 8.60
CA ASN A 446 -3.22 9.92 9.87
C ASN A 446 -1.85 9.22 10.04
N LEU A 447 -1.31 8.59 9.02
CA LEU A 447 0.05 8.09 9.03
C LEU A 447 0.91 8.91 8.08
N MET A 448 2.20 8.97 8.34
CA MET A 448 3.19 9.62 7.48
C MET A 448 4.50 8.85 7.56
N VAL A 449 5.26 8.82 6.47
CA VAL A 449 6.60 8.22 6.48
C VAL A 449 7.66 9.26 6.17
N SER A 450 8.80 9.12 6.84
CA SER A 450 9.98 9.95 6.63
C SER A 450 11.23 9.09 6.46
N GLY A 451 12.09 9.47 5.52
CA GLY A 451 13.46 9.01 5.42
C GLY A 451 14.42 10.01 6.08
N ASN A 452 15.45 9.50 6.72
CA ASN A 452 16.43 10.30 7.43
C ASN A 452 17.86 9.86 7.07
N MET A 453 18.81 10.79 7.10
CA MET A 453 20.26 10.52 7.00
C MET A 453 20.79 9.57 8.09
N ASP A 454 20.05 9.37 9.18
CA ASP A 454 20.28 8.34 10.21
C ASP A 454 20.18 6.90 9.68
N ARG A 455 19.92 6.71 8.37
CA ARG A 455 19.75 5.42 7.67
C ARG A 455 18.45 4.69 8.04
N ARG A 456 17.56 5.40 8.73
CA ARG A 456 16.29 4.88 9.22
C ARG A 456 15.11 5.50 8.50
N VAL A 457 14.13 4.67 8.22
CA VAL A 457 12.79 5.06 7.79
C VAL A 457 11.90 5.07 9.03
N ARG A 458 11.18 6.17 9.26
CA ARG A 458 10.30 6.33 10.43
C ARG A 458 8.87 6.55 9.97
N ILE A 459 7.95 5.84 10.61
CA ILE A 459 6.50 6.00 10.42
C ILE A 459 5.98 6.77 11.62
N HIS A 460 5.25 7.84 11.36
CA HIS A 460 4.68 8.72 12.37
C HIS A 460 3.16 8.60 12.35
N ASP A 461 2.56 8.60 13.53
CA ASP A 461 1.10 8.71 13.70
C ASP A 461 0.75 10.17 14.00
N LEU A 462 0.05 10.80 13.05
CA LEU A 462 -0.31 12.22 13.07
C LEU A 462 -1.38 12.54 14.11
N ARG A 463 -2.07 11.54 14.68
CA ARG A 463 -3.03 11.76 15.78
C ARG A 463 -2.35 11.85 17.14
N SER A 464 -1.26 11.12 17.32
CA SER A 464 -0.56 11.00 18.61
C SER A 464 0.76 11.75 18.66
N ASP A 465 1.19 12.33 17.54
CA ASP A 465 2.46 13.01 17.33
C ASP A 465 3.69 12.16 17.72
N LYS A 466 3.58 10.85 17.57
CA LYS A 466 4.61 9.89 17.97
C LYS A 466 5.12 9.09 16.78
N ILE A 467 6.38 8.67 16.90
CA ILE A 467 7.00 7.70 16.00
C ILE A 467 6.38 6.33 16.33
N ALA A 468 5.55 5.82 15.42
CA ALA A 468 4.92 4.51 15.55
C ALA A 468 5.92 3.39 15.26
N LEU A 469 6.79 3.57 14.26
CA LEU A 469 7.75 2.56 13.84
C LEU A 469 9.06 3.19 13.37
N SER A 470 10.19 2.53 13.65
CA SER A 470 11.50 2.91 13.14
C SER A 470 12.17 1.70 12.48
N LEU A 471 12.25 1.73 11.16
CA LEU A 471 12.83 0.70 10.30
C LEU A 471 14.29 1.05 10.01
N SER A 472 15.21 0.13 10.30
CA SER A 472 16.62 0.27 9.91
C SER A 472 16.80 -0.33 8.53
N ALA A 473 16.66 0.51 7.50
CA ALA A 473 16.48 0.03 6.14
C ALA A 473 17.76 0.01 5.31
N HIS A 474 18.64 1.00 5.53
CA HIS A 474 19.74 1.34 4.62
C HIS A 474 21.08 1.43 5.37
N GLN A 475 22.17 1.41 4.61
CA GLN A 475 23.53 1.62 5.11
C GLN A 475 23.97 3.07 5.00
N LEU A 476 23.43 3.82 4.04
CA LEU A 476 23.61 5.25 3.87
C LEU A 476 22.27 6.00 4.09
N GLY A 477 22.25 7.28 3.76
CA GLY A 477 21.05 8.11 3.86
C GLY A 477 19.91 7.54 3.04
N VAL A 478 18.70 7.63 3.58
CA VAL A 478 17.49 7.30 2.80
C VAL A 478 17.27 8.44 1.81
N SER A 479 17.08 8.15 0.52
CA SER A 479 16.96 9.17 -0.52
C SER A 479 15.51 9.37 -0.99
N ALA A 480 14.71 8.32 -1.01
CA ALA A 480 13.30 8.38 -1.41
C ALA A 480 12.47 7.37 -0.60
N VAL A 481 11.25 7.73 -0.25
CA VAL A 481 10.32 6.86 0.48
C VAL A 481 8.90 7.07 -0.01
N GLN A 482 8.14 5.98 -0.09
CA GLN A 482 6.70 6.02 -0.32
C GLN A 482 6.01 4.93 0.53
N MET A 483 4.81 5.20 1.02
CA MET A 483 4.01 4.29 1.84
C MET A 483 2.65 4.03 1.22
N ASP A 484 2.12 2.84 1.51
CA ASP A 484 0.76 2.41 1.23
C ASP A 484 0.11 1.86 2.51
N ASP A 485 -1.09 1.30 2.39
CA ASP A 485 -1.85 0.69 3.49
C ASP A 485 -1.12 -0.39 4.27
N TRP A 486 -0.21 -1.15 3.64
CA TRP A 486 0.52 -2.23 4.33
C TRP A 486 2.01 -2.29 4.00
N LYS A 487 2.44 -1.64 2.92
CA LYS A 487 3.81 -1.70 2.41
C LYS A 487 4.49 -0.34 2.50
N VAL A 488 5.78 -0.36 2.80
CA VAL A 488 6.67 0.79 2.73
C VAL A 488 7.82 0.44 1.81
N VAL A 489 8.06 1.27 0.82
CA VAL A 489 9.19 1.12 -0.12
C VAL A 489 10.13 2.28 0.11
N SER A 490 11.42 1.98 0.27
CA SER A 490 12.44 2.98 0.52
C SER A 490 13.67 2.75 -0.34
N GLY A 491 14.21 3.84 -0.89
CA GLY A 491 15.45 3.89 -1.63
C GLY A 491 16.55 4.55 -0.80
N GLY A 492 17.77 4.02 -0.91
CA GLY A 492 18.97 4.53 -0.26
C GLY A 492 19.95 5.16 -1.25
N GLU A 493 20.83 6.00 -0.71
CA GLU A 493 21.96 6.59 -1.43
C GLU A 493 22.99 5.55 -1.89
N GLU A 494 23.00 4.38 -1.27
CA GLU A 494 23.82 3.24 -1.71
C GLU A 494 23.26 2.51 -2.94
N GLY A 495 22.10 2.92 -3.44
CA GLY A 495 21.40 2.22 -4.53
C GLY A 495 20.59 1.01 -4.09
N LEU A 496 20.32 0.88 -2.78
CA LEU A 496 19.48 -0.19 -2.23
C LEU A 496 18.01 0.26 -2.26
N VAL A 497 17.15 -0.58 -2.83
CA VAL A 497 15.68 -0.48 -2.69
C VAL A 497 15.24 -1.56 -1.72
N SER A 498 14.53 -1.18 -0.66
CA SER A 498 13.98 -2.13 0.32
C SER A 498 12.48 -1.98 0.47
N VAL A 499 11.79 -3.13 0.47
CA VAL A 499 10.33 -3.22 0.65
C VAL A 499 10.02 -3.87 1.98
N TRP A 500 9.11 -3.26 2.73
CA TRP A 500 8.76 -3.62 4.09
C TRP A 500 7.26 -3.84 4.22
N ASP A 501 6.84 -4.86 4.95
CA ASP A 501 5.50 -4.95 5.53
C ASP A 501 5.56 -4.27 6.90
N TYR A 502 5.05 -3.04 6.99
CA TYR A 502 5.20 -2.24 8.20
C TYR A 502 4.29 -2.73 9.33
N ARG A 503 3.18 -3.40 9.02
CA ARG A 503 2.27 -3.98 10.01
C ARG A 503 2.90 -5.17 10.72
N MET A 504 3.69 -5.96 9.98
CA MET A 504 4.46 -7.10 10.52
C MET A 504 5.87 -6.71 10.98
N ASN A 505 6.29 -5.46 10.73
CA ASN A 505 7.67 -5.00 10.93
C ASN A 505 8.71 -5.93 10.28
N GLN A 506 8.42 -6.39 9.06
CA GLN A 506 9.23 -7.37 8.35
C GLN A 506 9.73 -6.79 7.02
N LYS A 507 11.03 -6.94 6.76
CA LYS A 507 11.61 -6.72 5.44
C LYS A 507 11.18 -7.84 4.50
N LEU A 508 10.51 -7.51 3.41
CA LEU A 508 10.05 -8.49 2.42
C LEU A 508 11.20 -8.91 1.52
N TRP A 509 11.83 -7.92 0.87
CA TRP A 509 12.97 -8.12 -0.01
C TRP A 509 13.73 -6.82 -0.22
N GLU A 510 14.94 -6.95 -0.76
CA GLU A 510 15.79 -5.84 -1.17
C GLU A 510 16.40 -6.08 -2.54
N VAL A 511 16.71 -5.00 -3.24
CA VAL A 511 17.40 -5.00 -4.53
C VAL A 511 18.49 -3.95 -4.50
N HIS A 512 19.70 -4.35 -4.86
CA HIS A 512 20.84 -3.45 -4.95
C HIS A 512 21.10 -3.06 -6.39
N SER A 513 21.36 -1.77 -6.60
CA SER A 513 21.77 -1.15 -7.85
C SER A 513 23.01 -0.30 -7.63
N ARG A 514 23.74 0.03 -8.70
CA ARG A 514 25.04 0.72 -8.60
C ARG A 514 24.95 2.22 -8.26
N HIS A 515 23.82 2.85 -8.57
CA HIS A 515 23.60 4.30 -8.43
C HIS A 515 22.55 4.57 -7.36
N PRO A 516 22.58 5.74 -6.69
CA PRO A 516 21.61 6.07 -5.65
C PRO A 516 20.21 6.11 -6.24
N VAL A 517 19.24 5.63 -5.45
CA VAL A 517 17.83 5.65 -5.84
C VAL A 517 17.32 7.08 -5.67
N ARG A 518 17.11 7.85 -6.74
CA ARG A 518 16.63 9.24 -6.63
C ARG A 518 15.13 9.38 -6.77
N TYR A 519 14.52 8.46 -7.52
CA TYR A 519 13.08 8.44 -7.69
C TYR A 519 12.52 7.06 -7.41
N LEU A 520 11.37 7.06 -6.74
CA LEU A 520 10.64 5.87 -6.36
C LEU A 520 9.17 6.23 -6.44
N SER A 521 8.43 5.41 -7.19
CA SER A 521 6.98 5.51 -7.27
C SER A 521 6.41 4.12 -7.48
N PHE A 522 5.39 3.77 -6.71
CA PHE A 522 4.69 2.53 -6.88
C PHE A 522 3.18 2.74 -6.86
N ASN A 523 2.50 1.83 -7.54
CA ASN A 523 1.07 1.63 -7.49
C ASN A 523 0.76 0.28 -6.82
N SER A 524 -0.50 -0.16 -6.82
CA SER A 524 -0.87 -1.49 -6.31
C SER A 524 -0.26 -2.63 -7.14
N HIS A 525 0.02 -2.40 -8.43
CA HIS A 525 0.46 -3.43 -9.38
C HIS A 525 1.89 -3.23 -9.92
N SER A 526 2.45 -2.03 -9.85
CA SER A 526 3.77 -1.72 -10.40
C SER A 526 4.64 -0.95 -9.41
N LEU A 527 5.96 -1.06 -9.57
CA LEU A 527 6.97 -0.26 -8.87
C LEU A 527 7.97 0.24 -9.90
N ILE A 528 8.25 1.53 -9.86
CA ILE A 528 9.24 2.19 -10.72
C ILE A 528 10.31 2.76 -9.81
N THR A 529 11.56 2.45 -10.13
CA THR A 529 12.73 2.94 -9.41
C THR A 529 13.71 3.53 -10.40
N ALA A 530 14.13 4.77 -10.17
CA ALA A 530 15.16 5.41 -10.98
C ALA A 530 16.43 5.63 -10.16
N ASN A 531 17.52 5.09 -10.68
CA ASN A 531 18.85 5.19 -10.11
C ASN A 531 19.63 6.22 -10.91
N VAL A 532 19.77 7.41 -10.35
CA VAL A 532 20.39 8.56 -11.03
C VAL A 532 21.80 8.75 -10.47
N PRO A 533 22.85 8.77 -11.30
CA PRO A 533 24.22 8.96 -10.83
C PRO A 533 24.44 10.35 -10.23
N TYR A 534 25.43 10.46 -9.33
CA TYR A 534 25.83 11.74 -8.73
C TYR A 534 26.47 12.70 -9.74
N GLU A 535 27.27 12.15 -10.65
CA GLU A 535 27.96 12.92 -11.67
C GLU A 535 27.05 13.02 -12.90
N LYS A 536 26.57 14.23 -13.17
CA LYS A 536 25.78 14.57 -14.36
C LYS A 536 26.65 15.01 -15.54
N VAL A 537 27.91 15.37 -15.31
CA VAL A 537 28.83 15.87 -16.33
C VAL A 537 29.96 14.87 -16.51
N LEU A 538 30.04 14.28 -17.70
CA LEU A 538 31.22 13.50 -18.11
C LEU A 538 32.38 14.47 -18.31
N ARG A 539 33.52 14.22 -17.65
CA ARG A 539 34.74 14.96 -17.97
C ARG A 539 35.23 14.49 -19.34
N ASN A 540 35.64 15.42 -20.20
CA ASN A 540 36.06 15.15 -21.59
C ASN A 540 37.14 14.07 -21.75
N SER A 541 37.87 13.72 -20.68
CA SER A 541 38.87 12.64 -20.67
C SER A 541 38.28 11.22 -20.69
N ASP A 542 36.98 11.05 -20.41
CA ASP A 542 36.33 9.74 -20.26
C ASP A 542 35.40 9.35 -21.42
N LEU A 543 35.24 10.23 -22.42
CA LEU A 543 34.41 10.03 -23.61
C LEU A 543 34.89 8.86 -24.49
N ASP A 544 36.20 8.57 -24.48
CA ASP A 544 36.79 7.54 -25.35
C ASP A 544 36.56 6.10 -24.84
N ASN A 545 36.05 5.92 -23.61
CA ASN A 545 35.85 4.61 -23.00
C ASN A 545 34.35 4.24 -22.90
N PHE A 546 33.87 3.40 -23.82
CA PHE A 546 32.52 2.80 -23.77
C PHE A 546 32.18 2.14 -22.41
N ALA A 547 33.20 1.66 -21.68
CA ALA A 547 33.06 1.10 -20.34
C ALA A 547 32.78 2.17 -19.26
N CYS A 548 33.34 3.37 -19.38
CA CYS A 548 33.02 4.51 -18.52
C CYS A 548 31.59 4.95 -18.79
N HIS A 549 31.19 5.07 -20.06
CA HIS A 549 29.79 5.35 -20.41
C HIS A 549 28.82 4.39 -19.73
N ARG A 550 29.08 3.07 -19.66
CA ARG A 550 28.21 2.10 -18.94
C ARG A 550 28.18 2.27 -17.43
N ARG A 551 29.24 2.80 -16.83
CA ARG A 551 29.35 3.00 -15.37
C ARG A 551 28.71 4.29 -14.89
N HIS A 552 28.47 5.23 -15.79
CA HIS A 552 27.84 6.52 -15.48
C HIS A 552 26.39 6.60 -15.98
N ARG A 553 25.77 5.48 -16.42
CA ARG A 553 24.36 5.48 -16.87
C ARG A 553 23.43 5.32 -15.68
N GLY A 554 22.48 6.23 -15.57
CA GLY A 554 21.32 5.96 -14.71
C GLY A 554 20.48 4.84 -15.29
N LEU A 555 19.85 4.07 -14.40
CA LEU A 555 18.98 2.95 -14.76
C LEU A 555 17.57 3.23 -14.25
N ILE A 556 16.58 2.86 -15.06
CA ILE A 556 15.18 2.87 -14.66
C ILE A 556 14.69 1.43 -14.70
N HIS A 557 14.27 0.93 -13.55
CA HIS A 557 13.62 -0.37 -13.44
C HIS A 557 12.12 -0.19 -13.25
N ALA A 558 11.34 -0.83 -14.10
CA ALA A 558 9.90 -1.00 -13.92
C ALA A 558 9.61 -2.46 -13.55
N TYR A 559 9.05 -2.63 -12.35
CA TYR A 559 8.60 -3.89 -11.80
C TYR A 559 7.09 -3.98 -11.98
N GLU A 560 6.63 -5.07 -12.58
CA GLU A 560 5.21 -5.34 -12.77
C GLU A 560 4.82 -6.62 -12.05
N PHE A 561 3.96 -6.50 -11.05
CA PHE A 561 3.50 -7.59 -10.20
C PHE A 561 2.14 -8.14 -10.60
N ALA A 562 1.45 -7.49 -11.55
CA ALA A 562 0.17 -7.93 -12.10
C ALA A 562 0.28 -9.08 -13.12
N VAL A 563 1.49 -9.41 -13.55
CA VAL A 563 1.71 -10.47 -14.53
C VAL A 563 1.27 -11.83 -13.96
N ASP A 564 0.25 -12.42 -14.60
CA ASP A 564 -0.18 -13.78 -14.31
C ASP A 564 0.94 -14.78 -14.57
N GLN A 565 1.03 -15.82 -13.73
CA GLN A 565 2.05 -16.88 -13.82
C GLN A 565 2.11 -17.58 -15.20
N LEU A 566 1.08 -17.41 -16.04
CA LEU A 566 0.98 -17.97 -17.39
C LEU A 566 1.79 -17.18 -18.44
N ALA A 567 2.03 -15.89 -18.24
CA ALA A 567 2.82 -15.07 -19.18
C ALA A 567 4.32 -15.35 -19.11
N PHE A 568 4.80 -16.05 -18.06
CA PHE A 568 6.17 -16.55 -17.99
C PHE A 568 6.50 -17.59 -19.09
N GLN A 569 5.49 -18.13 -19.79
CA GLN A 569 5.70 -19.06 -20.91
C GLN A 569 5.81 -18.38 -22.28
N SER A 570 5.50 -17.09 -22.39
CA SER A 570 5.89 -16.29 -23.55
C SER A 570 7.21 -15.58 -23.22
N PRO A 571 8.30 -15.82 -23.96
CA PRO A 571 9.48 -14.97 -23.81
C PRO A 571 9.07 -13.55 -24.17
N LEU A 572 9.03 -12.66 -23.18
CA LEU A 572 8.84 -11.24 -23.37
C LEU A 572 9.98 -10.68 -24.26
N PRO A 573 9.80 -9.52 -24.91
CA PRO A 573 10.68 -9.02 -25.97
C PRO A 573 12.13 -8.72 -25.56
N VAL A 574 12.51 -8.95 -24.29
CA VAL A 574 13.88 -8.88 -23.76
C VAL A 574 14.86 -9.76 -24.57
N CYS A 575 14.36 -10.75 -25.33
CA CYS A 575 15.19 -11.60 -26.18
C CYS A 575 15.37 -11.13 -27.64
N ARG A 576 14.87 -9.95 -28.05
CA ARG A 576 15.27 -9.35 -29.33
C ARG A 576 16.44 -8.41 -29.09
N LEU A 577 17.64 -8.97 -28.98
CA LEU A 577 18.84 -8.20 -29.31
C LEU A 577 18.64 -7.61 -30.73
N PRO A 578 18.88 -6.30 -30.95
CA PRO A 578 19.11 -5.82 -32.30
C PRO A 578 20.29 -6.61 -32.88
N ARG A 579 20.10 -7.22 -34.04
CA ARG A 579 21.08 -8.10 -34.70
C ARG A 579 22.32 -7.39 -35.23
N ASP A 580 22.65 -6.19 -34.74
CA ASP A 580 23.80 -5.41 -35.21
C ASP A 580 24.63 -4.86 -34.05
N ILE A 581 25.26 -5.74 -33.26
CA ILE A 581 26.52 -5.39 -32.59
C ILE A 581 27.46 -6.58 -32.76
N MET A 582 28.49 -6.34 -33.57
CA MET A 582 29.59 -7.26 -33.84
C MET A 582 30.20 -7.82 -32.55
N ALA A 583 30.52 -9.11 -32.65
CA ALA A 583 31.02 -10.01 -31.61
C ALA A 583 32.06 -9.39 -30.65
N GLY A 584 31.80 -9.56 -29.36
CA GLY A 584 32.75 -9.28 -28.28
C GLY A 584 32.26 -9.89 -26.95
N TYR A 585 32.42 -11.21 -26.83
CA TYR A 585 32.40 -12.02 -25.59
C TYR A 585 31.61 -11.49 -24.39
N SER A 586 30.35 -11.92 -24.26
CA SER A 586 29.57 -11.83 -23.03
C SER A 586 29.67 -13.15 -22.25
N TYR A 587 30.40 -13.16 -21.13
CA TYR A 587 30.23 -14.16 -20.08
C TYR A 587 29.28 -13.59 -19.02
N ASP A 588 28.01 -13.96 -19.09
CA ASP A 588 27.07 -13.85 -17.96
C ASP A 588 26.21 -15.13 -17.95
N LEU A 589 26.77 -16.18 -17.35
CA LEU A 589 26.05 -17.41 -17.00
C LEU A 589 26.01 -17.49 -15.47
N ALA A 590 24.94 -16.95 -14.87
CA ALA A 590 24.54 -17.34 -13.52
C ALA A 590 23.79 -18.67 -13.60
N LEU A 591 24.54 -19.78 -13.63
CA LEU A 591 24.01 -21.12 -13.43
C LEU A 591 23.80 -21.35 -11.94
N SER A 592 22.55 -21.54 -11.52
CA SER A 592 22.22 -22.25 -10.28
C SER A 592 21.15 -23.29 -10.56
N PHE A 593 21.57 -24.54 -10.76
CA PHE A 593 20.70 -25.71 -10.61
C PHE A 593 21.41 -26.70 -9.66
N PRO A 594 20.80 -27.10 -8.53
CA PRO A 594 21.29 -28.22 -7.75
C PRO A 594 20.90 -29.51 -8.50
N HIS A 595 21.87 -30.40 -8.71
CA HIS A 595 21.59 -31.75 -9.20
C HIS A 595 21.07 -32.62 -8.04
N ASP A 596 19.87 -33.15 -8.20
CA ASP A 596 19.43 -34.35 -7.48
C ASP A 596 20.22 -35.56 -8.01
N SER A 597 20.74 -36.39 -7.11
CA SER A 597 21.36 -37.68 -7.42
C SER A 597 20.48 -38.81 -6.90
N ILE A 598 20.23 -39.77 -7.78
CA ILE A 598 19.72 -41.13 -7.50
C ILE A 598 20.84 -41.97 -6.90
#